data_AF-A0A3M1L4A7-F1
#
_entry.id   AF-A0A3M1L4A7-F1
#
_cell.length_a   1.000
_cell.length_b   1.000
_cell.length_c   1.000
_cell.angle_alpha   90.00
_cell.angle_beta   90.00
_cell.angle_gamma   90.00
#
_symmetry.space_group_name_H-M   'P 1'
#
loop_
_entity.id
_entity.type
_entity.pdbx_description
1 polymer ?
#
loop_
_entity_poly.entity_id
_entity_poly.type
_entity_poly.pdbx_seq_one_letter_code
_entity_poly.pdbx_strand_id
1 'polypeptide(L)' 'GQKVAKKQELGTISDAFGENSLTIKASHPGIVISYTQNPLVNQGDAIIHLGLLEMNEV' A
#
# COMPACT_ATOMS: atom_id res chain seq x y z
N GLY A 1 11.53 2.72 1.02
CA GLY A 1 11.95 3.65 -0.06
C GLY A 1 11.80 3.09 -1.46
N GLN A 2 10.77 2.29 -1.75
CA GLN A 2 10.50 1.76 -3.09
C GLN A 2 9.64 2.76 -3.88
N LYS A 3 9.98 3.06 -5.13
CA LYS A 3 9.11 3.85 -6.04
C LYS A 3 7.94 2.99 -6.53
N VAL A 4 6.75 3.57 -6.56
CA VAL A 4 5.51 2.89 -6.97
C VAL A 4 4.72 3.75 -7.94
N ALA A 5 4.07 3.12 -8.91
CA ALA A 5 3.16 3.78 -9.86
C ALA A 5 1.71 3.78 -9.33
N LYS A 6 0.85 4.65 -9.88
CA LYS A 6 -0.58 4.65 -9.57
C LYS A 6 -1.19 3.28 -9.89
N LYS A 7 -2.04 2.78 -8.97
CA LYS A 7 -2.68 1.45 -9.01
C LYS A 7 -1.72 0.25 -8.94
N GLN A 8 -0.42 0.47 -8.75
CA GLN A 8 0.51 -0.63 -8.52
C GLN A 8 0.10 -1.41 -7.27
N GLU A 9 0.10 -2.74 -7.37
CA GLU A 9 -0.13 -3.63 -6.24
C GLU A 9 1.01 -3.53 -5.22
N LEU A 10 0.64 -3.33 -3.96
CA LEU A 10 1.57 -3.13 -2.85
C LEU A 10 1.57 -4.28 -1.85
N GLY A 11 0.52 -5.09 -1.87
CA GLY A 11 0.35 -6.23 -0.98
C GLY A 11 -1.11 -6.68 -0.91
N THR A 12 -1.35 -7.69 -0.08
CA THR A 12 -2.66 -8.31 0.09
C THR A 12 -3.01 -8.46 1.57
N ILE A 13 -4.28 -8.22 1.92
CA ILE A 13 -4.84 -8.58 3.23
C ILE A 13 -5.75 -9.77 3.00
N SER A 14 -5.53 -10.86 3.73
CA SER A 14 -6.37 -12.05 3.65
C SER A 14 -7.01 -12.35 4.99
N ASP A 15 -8.11 -13.10 4.97
CA ASP A 15 -8.64 -13.69 6.19
C ASP A 15 -7.68 -14.74 6.78
N ALA A 16 -7.97 -15.22 7.99
CA ALA A 16 -7.12 -16.16 8.72
C ALA A 16 -6.93 -17.53 8.02
N PHE A 17 -7.83 -17.87 7.10
CA PHE A 17 -7.79 -19.13 6.34
C PHE A 17 -7.20 -18.95 4.93
N GLY A 18 -7.01 -17.71 4.47
CA GLY A 18 -6.50 -17.37 3.16
C GLY A 18 -7.52 -17.50 2.03
N GLU A 19 -8.81 -17.68 2.35
CA GLU A 19 -9.86 -17.93 1.35
C GLU A 19 -10.29 -16.63 0.66
N ASN A 20 -10.38 -15.54 1.41
CA ASN A 20 -10.69 -14.21 0.90
C ASN A 20 -9.47 -13.32 0.99
N SER A 21 -9.20 -12.56 -0.08
CA SER A 21 -8.08 -11.60 -0.12
C SER A 21 -8.46 -10.30 -0.80
N LEU A 22 -7.93 -9.20 -0.27
CA LEU A 22 -8.04 -7.86 -0.80
C LEU A 22 -6.65 -7.37 -1.22
N THR A 23 -6.52 -6.96 -2.48
CA THR A 23 -5.30 -6.29 -2.97
C THR A 23 -5.26 -4.82 -2.58
N ILE A 24 -4.20 -4.42 -1.89
CA ILE A 24 -3.86 -3.02 -1.63
C ILE A 24 -3.14 -2.46 -2.86
N LYS A 25 -3.60 -1.32 -3.35
CA LYS A 25 -3.00 -0.63 -4.50
C LYS A 25 -2.57 0.78 -4.14
N ALA A 26 -1.48 1.25 -4.73
CA ALA A 26 -1.04 2.62 -4.60
C ALA A 26 -2.09 3.59 -5.16
N SER A 27 -2.54 4.54 -4.34
CA SER A 27 -3.53 5.55 -4.75
C SER A 27 -2.94 6.57 -5.73
N HIS A 28 -1.63 6.84 -5.62
CA HIS A 28 -0.86 7.82 -6.38
C HIS A 28 0.54 7.29 -6.67
N PRO A 29 1.23 7.82 -7.70
CA PRO A 29 2.65 7.57 -7.86
C PRO A 29 3.42 8.17 -6.68
N GLY A 30 4.45 7.46 -6.20
CA GLY A 30 5.12 7.88 -4.98
C GLY A 30 6.25 6.96 -4.56
N ILE A 31 6.67 7.12 -3.30
CA ILE A 31 7.69 6.30 -2.65
C ILE A 31 7.10 5.72 -1.37
N VAL A 32 7.22 4.40 -1.18
CA VAL A 32 6.87 3.76 0.10
C VAL A 32 7.86 4.21 1.16
N ILE A 33 7.38 4.96 2.15
CA ILE A 33 8.17 5.46 3.28
C ILE A 33 8.24 4.39 4.36
N SER A 34 7.09 3.83 4.74
CA SER A 34 6.96 2.81 5.77
C SER A 34 5.72 1.95 5.54
N TYR A 35 5.67 0.79 6.18
CA TYR A 35 4.51 -0.09 6.20
C TYR A 35 4.47 -0.86 7.52
N THR A 36 3.27 -1.32 7.93
CA THR A 36 3.11 -2.11 9.15
C THR A 36 3.84 -3.46 9.04
N GLN A 37 4.42 -3.93 10.14
CA GLN A 37 5.03 -5.25 10.25
C GLN A 37 4.13 -6.25 11.00
N ASN A 38 3.05 -5.77 11.62
CA ASN A 38 2.11 -6.66 12.29
C ASN A 38 1.26 -7.37 11.23
N PRO A 39 1.27 -8.71 11.15
CA PRO A 39 0.46 -9.44 10.19
C PRO A 39 -1.04 -9.36 10.50
N LEU A 40 -1.42 -9.10 11.76
CA LEU A 40 -2.81 -8.90 12.15
C LEU A 40 -3.17 -7.43 12.09
N VAL A 41 -4.10 -7.09 11.21
CA VAL A 41 -4.55 -5.72 10.97
C VAL A 41 -6.07 -5.64 11.02
N ASN A 42 -6.59 -4.49 11.40
CA ASN A 42 -8.02 -4.22 11.49
C ASN A 42 -8.46 -3.21 10.44
N GLN A 43 -9.77 -3.12 10.23
CA GLN A 43 -10.33 -2.10 9.36
C GLN A 43 -10.00 -0.71 9.91
N GLY A 44 -9.48 0.17 9.04
CA GLY A 44 -9.08 1.53 9.39
C GLY A 44 -7.60 1.67 9.72
N ASP A 45 -6.85 0.57 9.85
CA ASP A 45 -5.41 0.62 10.10
C ASP A 45 -4.66 1.24 8.91
N ALA A 46 -3.69 2.09 9.22
CA ALA A 46 -2.74 2.60 8.24
C ALA A 46 -1.68 1.52 7.92
N ILE A 47 -1.84 0.85 6.77
CA ILE A 47 -0.94 -0.24 6.37
C ILE A 47 0.34 0.26 5.71
N ILE A 48 0.25 1.31 4.88
CA ILE A 48 1.36 1.83 4.06
C ILE A 48 1.34 3.35 4.08
N HIS A 49 2.51 3.96 4.31
CA HIS A 49 2.72 5.40 4.15
C HIS A 49 3.42 5.67 2.82
N LEU A 50 2.76 6.44 1.96
CA LEU A 50 3.28 6.85 0.65
C LEU A 50 3.70 8.33 0.69
N GLY A 51 4.96 8.60 0.35
CA GLY A 51 5.41 9.92 -0.04
C GLY A 51 4.98 10.19 -1.46
N LEU A 52 4.14 11.20 -1.67
CA LEU A 52 3.63 11.53 -2.99
C LEU A 52 4.73 12.17 -3.84
N LEU A 53 4.84 11.71 -5.08
CA LEU A 53 5.65 12.38 -6.09
C LEU A 53 4.70 13.25 -6.92
N GLU A 54 4.83 14.57 -6.77
CA GLU A 54 4.20 15.48 -7.72
C GLU A 54 4.99 15.45 -9.03
N MET A 55 4.30 15.15 -10.12
CA MET A 55 4.85 15.35 -11.45
C MET A 55 4.66 16.83 -11.77
N ASN A 56 5.70 17.65 -11.56
CA ASN A 56 5.74 18.96 -12.17
C ASN A 56 5.94 18.75 -13.67
N GLU A 57 4.94 19.14 -14.45
CA GLU A 57 5.13 19.39 -15.88
C GLU A 57 6.03 20.63 -16.00
N VAL A 58 7.20 20.44 -16.61
CA VAL A 58 8.10 21.54 -17.01
C VAL A 58 7.57 22.19 -18.28
#